data_AF-A0A930PPW1-F1
#
_entry.id   AF-A0A930PPW1-F1
#
_cell.length_a   1.000
_cell.length_b   1.000
_cell.length_c   1.000
_cell.angle_alpha   90.00
_cell.angle_beta   90.00
_cell.angle_gamma   90.00
#
_symmetry.space_group_name_H-M   'P 1'
#
loop_
_entity.id
_entity.type
_entity.pdbx_description
1 polymer ?
#
loop_
_entity_poly.entity_id
_entity_poly.type
_entity_poly.pdbx_seq_one_letter_code
_entity_poly.pdbx_strand_id
1 'polypeptide(L)'
;MATISSGEQLQQHLIALTVGTPVKDADRRCLHRPKFRIPRHQALLDELADYVAGGSRTGGASSASRFGCRIPISANALEIQESIRSVVMRSFPGAPLKNQVSAWIRNHLHQELHDEALATTTSWIRAIVALRHPSHDLQGFCPNCGEQEVMKTSCDGSTSIRQSALYYTAERASCRSCSATWEGLEGMKVLALLLHSQD
;
A
#
# COMPACT_ATOMS: atom_id res chain seq x y z
N MET A 1 -2.88 13.46 27.76
CA MET A 1 -2.87 12.68 26.51
C MET A 1 -1.98 11.48 26.76
N ALA A 2 -2.51 10.25 26.74
CA ALA A 2 -1.70 9.06 27.00
C ALA A 2 -0.81 8.79 25.77
N THR A 3 0.51 8.90 25.94
CA THR A 3 1.50 8.47 24.96
C THR A 3 1.57 6.95 24.99
N ILE A 4 1.01 6.31 23.96
CA ILE A 4 1.08 4.85 23.79
C ILE A 4 2.56 4.46 23.66
N SER A 5 3.00 3.43 24.38
CA SER A 5 4.39 2.94 24.34
C SER A 5 4.71 2.32 22.97
N SER A 6 5.97 2.41 22.50
CA SER A 6 6.41 1.79 21.25
C SER A 6 6.08 0.29 21.18
N GLY A 7 6.13 -0.42 22.32
CA GLY A 7 5.71 -1.83 22.39
C GLY A 7 4.21 -2.05 22.16
N GLU A 8 3.36 -1.18 22.70
CA GLU A 8 1.91 -1.24 22.49
C GLU A 8 1.55 -0.92 21.02
N GLN A 9 2.24 0.04 20.39
CA GLN A 9 2.06 0.35 18.97
C GLN A 9 2.51 -0.81 18.08
N LEU A 10 3.63 -1.46 18.39
CA LEU A 10 4.11 -2.62 17.65
C LEU A 10 3.14 -3.82 17.76
N GLN A 11 2.50 -3.99 18.92
CA GLN A 11 1.44 -4.98 19.11
C GLN A 11 0.18 -4.65 18.27
N GLN A 12 -0.17 -3.38 18.12
CA GLN A 12 -1.23 -2.96 17.21
C GLN A 12 -0.87 -3.24 15.74
N HIS A 13 0.39 -3.05 15.33
CA HIS A 13 0.85 -3.40 13.99
C HIS A 13 0.77 -4.90 13.73
N LEU A 14 1.14 -5.74 14.71
CA LEU A 14 0.98 -7.19 14.62
C LEU A 14 -0.49 -7.56 14.34
N ILE A 15 -1.42 -6.99 15.08
CA ILE A 15 -2.87 -7.23 14.90
C ILE A 15 -3.32 -6.78 13.51
N ALA A 16 -2.94 -5.58 13.07
CA ALA A 16 -3.32 -5.05 11.75
C ALA A 16 -2.78 -5.92 10.60
N LEU A 17 -1.52 -6.38 10.70
CA LEU A 17 -0.88 -7.19 9.68
C LEU A 17 -1.43 -8.63 9.61
N THR A 18 -1.83 -9.21 10.75
CA THR A 18 -2.10 -10.66 10.84
C THR A 18 -3.56 -11.02 11.18
N VAL A 19 -4.30 -10.18 11.88
CA VAL A 19 -5.68 -10.51 12.29
C VAL A 19 -6.71 -9.61 11.61
N GLY A 20 -6.34 -8.35 11.36
CA GLY A 20 -7.30 -7.29 11.05
C GLY A 20 -7.87 -6.67 12.33
N THR A 21 -8.38 -5.44 12.25
CA THR A 21 -8.94 -4.75 13.42
C THR A 21 -10.34 -5.28 13.75
N PRO A 22 -10.63 -5.67 15.01
CA PRO A 22 -11.95 -6.16 15.40
C PRO A 22 -12.99 -5.04 15.35
N VAL A 23 -14.19 -5.36 14.85
CA VAL A 23 -15.34 -4.45 14.84
C VAL A 23 -15.96 -4.43 16.23
N LYS A 24 -16.14 -3.24 16.80
CA LYS A 24 -17.24 -3.02 17.75
C LYS A 24 -18.45 -2.55 16.94
N ASP A 25 -19.57 -3.25 17.06
CA ASP A 25 -20.82 -3.02 16.30
C ASP A 25 -21.38 -1.58 16.37
N ALA A 26 -20.87 -0.74 17.27
CA ALA A 26 -21.29 0.65 17.46
C ALA A 26 -20.89 1.61 16.32
N ASP A 27 -19.89 1.28 15.49
CA ASP A 27 -19.36 2.22 14.47
C ASP A 27 -20.10 2.19 13.11
N ARG A 28 -21.16 1.39 12.97
CA ARG A 28 -22.00 1.36 11.76
C ARG A 28 -22.78 2.65 11.49
N ARG A 29 -22.78 3.62 12.41
CA ARG A 29 -23.55 4.87 12.30
C ARG A 29 -22.68 6.12 12.48
N CYS A 30 -21.61 6.30 11.70
CA CYS A 30 -20.88 7.57 11.66
C CYS A 30 -20.18 7.75 10.30
N LEU A 31 -20.96 8.03 9.26
CA LEU A 31 -20.48 8.78 8.10
C LEU A 31 -20.41 10.25 8.55
N HIS A 32 -19.33 10.98 8.21
CA HIS A 32 -18.98 12.36 8.60
C HIS A 32 -18.00 12.52 9.79
N ARG A 33 -16.71 12.21 9.59
CA ARG A 33 -15.60 12.95 10.23
C ARG A 33 -14.27 12.76 9.48
N PRO A 34 -13.43 13.81 9.33
CA PRO A 34 -12.14 13.72 8.64
C PRO A 34 -11.03 13.41 9.64
N LYS A 35 -10.84 12.13 9.95
CA LYS A 35 -9.59 11.59 10.51
C LYS A 35 -9.38 10.22 9.90
N PHE A 36 -8.17 9.95 9.45
CA PHE A 36 -7.73 8.72 8.78
C PHE A 36 -8.29 7.48 9.52
N ARG A 37 -9.38 6.91 9.01
CA ARG A 37 -9.95 5.65 9.48
C ARG A 37 -9.48 4.59 8.51
N ILE A 38 -8.79 3.57 9.00
CA ILE A 38 -8.46 2.36 8.21
C ILE A 38 -9.78 1.61 7.99
N PRO A 39 -10.40 1.58 6.79
CA PRO A 39 -11.64 0.86 6.61
C PRO A 39 -11.33 -0.56 6.10
N ARG A 40 -12.01 -1.55 6.70
CA ARG A 40 -12.21 -2.97 6.32
C ARG A 40 -11.27 -4.06 6.87
N HIS A 41 -11.91 -5.22 7.09
CA HIS A 41 -11.75 -6.25 8.13
C HIS A 41 -10.80 -7.41 7.83
N GLN A 42 -9.83 -7.23 6.92
CA GLN A 42 -8.92 -8.30 6.51
C GLN A 42 -7.52 -7.98 7.02
N ALA A 43 -6.79 -9.00 7.45
CA ALA A 43 -5.38 -8.82 7.78
C ALA A 43 -4.66 -8.25 6.54
N LEU A 44 -3.81 -7.24 6.73
CA LEU A 44 -3.15 -6.57 5.60
C LEU A 44 -2.33 -7.54 4.75
N LEU A 45 -1.76 -8.60 5.36
CA LEU A 45 -1.06 -9.65 4.61
C LEU A 45 -2.00 -10.52 3.76
N ASP A 46 -3.24 -10.72 4.19
CA ASP A 46 -4.25 -11.45 3.41
C ASP A 46 -4.73 -10.57 2.24
N GLU A 47 -4.87 -9.25 2.45
CA GLU A 47 -5.14 -8.28 1.38
C GLU A 47 -3.99 -8.19 0.36
N LEU A 48 -2.75 -8.21 0.84
CA LEU A 48 -1.56 -8.27 -0.03
C LEU A 48 -1.57 -9.54 -0.89
N ALA A 49 -1.91 -10.68 -0.30
CA ALA A 49 -2.03 -11.95 -1.03
C ALA A 49 -3.11 -11.88 -2.13
N ASP A 50 -4.23 -11.19 -1.87
CA ASP A 50 -5.27 -10.97 -2.89
C ASP A 50 -4.75 -10.12 -4.08
N TYR A 51 -3.96 -9.07 -3.82
CA TYR A 51 -3.35 -8.25 -4.89
C TYR A 51 -2.28 -9.01 -5.68
N VAL A 52 -1.58 -9.96 -5.05
CA VAL A 52 -0.57 -10.80 -5.71
C VAL A 52 -1.21 -11.91 -6.54
N ALA A 53 -2.24 -12.58 -6.00
CA ALA A 53 -2.92 -13.69 -6.67
C ALA A 53 -3.92 -13.25 -7.74
N GLY A 54 -4.18 -11.94 -7.87
CA GLY A 54 -5.24 -11.42 -8.73
C GLY A 54 -6.62 -11.86 -8.26
N GLY A 55 -6.85 -11.76 -6.94
CA GLY A 55 -7.95 -12.37 -6.21
C GLY A 55 -9.31 -12.14 -6.88
N SER A 56 -10.00 -13.24 -7.16
CA SER A 56 -11.42 -13.22 -7.48
C SER A 56 -12.17 -13.15 -6.15
N ARG A 57 -12.70 -11.99 -5.79
CA ARG A 57 -13.66 -11.92 -4.67
C ARG A 57 -14.90 -12.69 -5.09
N THR A 58 -14.95 -13.98 -4.80
CA THR A 58 -16.19 -14.77 -4.80
C THR A 58 -17.00 -14.33 -3.58
N GLY A 59 -17.53 -13.11 -3.64
CA GLY A 59 -18.68 -12.73 -2.84
C GLY A 59 -19.85 -13.53 -3.37
N GLY A 60 -20.38 -14.43 -2.55
CA GLY A 60 -21.56 -15.22 -2.88
C GLY A 60 -22.73 -14.33 -3.27
N ALA A 61 -23.04 -14.31 -4.56
CA ALA A 61 -24.38 -14.10 -5.06
C ALA A 61 -24.55 -15.11 -6.19
N SER A 62 -25.46 -16.05 -5.98
CA SER A 62 -25.93 -16.98 -7.00
C SER A 62 -26.53 -16.17 -8.16
N SER A 63 -25.72 -15.78 -9.12
CA SER A 63 -26.16 -15.22 -10.39
C SER A 63 -25.18 -15.62 -11.47
N ALA A 64 -25.72 -16.14 -12.56
CA ALA A 64 -25.01 -16.81 -13.65
C ALA A 64 -24.16 -15.87 -14.53
N SER A 65 -23.53 -14.82 -13.98
CA SER A 65 -22.56 -14.00 -14.69
C SER A 65 -21.13 -14.39 -14.29
N ARG A 66 -20.42 -15.07 -15.18
CA ARG A 66 -19.03 -15.55 -15.00
C ARG A 66 -17.97 -14.43 -15.04
N PHE A 67 -18.31 -13.22 -14.61
CA PHE A 67 -17.41 -12.07 -14.59
C PHE A 67 -17.47 -11.40 -13.22
N GLY A 68 -17.10 -12.14 -12.17
CA GLY A 68 -16.70 -11.49 -10.93
C GLY A 68 -15.49 -10.60 -11.20
N CYS A 69 -15.52 -9.34 -10.76
CA CYS A 69 -14.40 -8.42 -10.92
C CYS A 69 -13.16 -9.01 -10.24
N ARG A 70 -12.25 -9.59 -11.03
CA ARG A 70 -10.94 -10.03 -10.55
C ARG A 70 -10.12 -8.79 -10.27
N ILE A 71 -9.47 -8.76 -9.10
CA ILE A 71 -8.47 -7.74 -8.81
C ILE A 71 -7.30 -8.00 -9.78
N PRO A 72 -6.82 -7.00 -10.54
CA PRO A 72 -5.66 -7.19 -11.40
C PRO A 72 -4.42 -7.50 -10.56
N ILE A 73 -3.54 -8.38 -11.05
CA ILE A 73 -2.26 -8.67 -10.41
C ILE A 73 -1.44 -7.37 -10.37
N SER A 74 -1.03 -6.95 -9.17
CA SER A 74 -0.27 -5.73 -8.97
C SER A 74 1.23 -6.03 -8.86
N ALA A 75 2.04 -5.49 -9.78
CA ALA A 75 3.49 -5.57 -9.69
C ALA A 75 4.04 -4.96 -8.38
N ASN A 76 3.43 -3.86 -7.93
CA ASN A 76 3.77 -3.24 -6.64
C ASN A 76 3.49 -4.17 -5.46
N ALA A 77 2.43 -4.99 -5.54
CA ALA A 77 2.12 -5.96 -4.49
C ALA A 77 3.18 -7.08 -4.41
N LEU A 78 3.72 -7.52 -5.56
CA LEU A 78 4.83 -8.47 -5.60
C LEU A 78 6.10 -7.88 -4.99
N GLU A 79 6.45 -6.63 -5.32
CA GLU A 79 7.59 -5.92 -4.72
C GLU A 79 7.46 -5.80 -3.19
N ILE A 80 6.26 -5.45 -2.71
CA ILE A 80 5.97 -5.36 -1.26
C ILE A 80 6.12 -6.73 -0.60
N GLN A 81 5.57 -7.79 -1.21
CA GLN A 81 5.67 -9.13 -0.67
C GLN A 81 7.12 -9.61 -0.57
N GLU A 82 7.94 -9.34 -1.59
CA GLU A 82 9.35 -9.71 -1.58
C GLU A 82 10.16 -8.90 -0.58
N SER A 83 9.87 -7.60 -0.43
CA SER A 83 10.47 -6.75 0.61
C SER A 83 10.20 -7.32 2.01
N ILE A 84 8.94 -7.69 2.31
CA ILE A 84 8.59 -8.30 3.60
C ILE A 84 9.34 -9.63 3.77
N ARG A 85 9.31 -10.49 2.75
CA ARG A 85 10.00 -11.80 2.78
C ARG A 85 11.48 -11.64 3.07
N SER A 86 12.16 -10.72 2.40
CA SER A 86 13.62 -10.52 2.56
C SER A 86 14.02 -10.22 4.02
N VAL A 87 13.15 -9.55 4.77
CA VAL A 87 13.35 -9.20 6.19
C VAL A 87 13.00 -10.37 7.12
N VAL A 88 11.89 -11.08 6.86
CA VAL A 88 11.36 -12.10 7.79
C VAL A 88 11.87 -13.51 7.52
N MET A 89 12.46 -13.79 6.36
CA MET A 89 12.91 -15.12 5.94
C MET A 89 13.92 -15.74 6.90
N ARG A 90 14.74 -14.91 7.57
CA ARG A 90 15.71 -15.36 8.57
C ARG A 90 15.05 -15.88 9.85
N SER A 91 13.81 -15.48 10.14
CA SER A 91 13.15 -15.84 11.40
C SER A 91 12.49 -17.22 11.36
N PHE A 92 11.86 -17.62 10.25
CA PHE A 92 11.21 -18.93 10.10
C PHE A 92 11.14 -19.35 8.62
N PRO A 93 12.17 -20.03 8.08
CA PRO A 93 12.16 -20.49 6.70
C PRO A 93 11.05 -21.53 6.47
N GLY A 94 10.29 -21.39 5.38
CA GLY A 94 9.27 -22.37 4.97
C GLY A 94 7.87 -22.21 5.59
N ALA A 95 7.68 -21.34 6.59
CA ALA A 95 6.36 -21.06 7.14
C ALA A 95 5.54 -20.10 6.24
N PRO A 96 4.21 -20.02 6.35
CA PRO A 96 3.42 -18.98 5.69
C PRO A 96 3.89 -17.57 6.10
N LEU A 97 3.87 -16.59 5.17
CA LEU A 97 4.39 -15.22 5.39
C LEU A 97 3.82 -14.58 6.68
N LYS A 98 2.54 -14.79 6.94
CA LYS A 98 1.83 -14.35 8.14
C LYS A 98 2.43 -14.88 9.45
N ASN A 99 2.87 -16.14 9.46
CA ASN A 99 3.54 -16.75 10.62
C ASN A 99 4.97 -16.21 10.77
N GLN A 100 5.68 -16.01 9.65
CA GLN A 100 7.02 -15.42 9.66
C GLN A 100 7.01 -13.99 10.22
N VAL A 101 6.09 -13.14 9.74
CA VAL A 101 5.89 -11.78 10.24
C VAL A 101 5.49 -11.79 11.71
N SER A 102 4.59 -12.69 12.12
CA SER A 102 4.19 -12.82 13.52
C SER A 102 5.36 -13.16 14.44
N ALA A 103 6.19 -14.14 14.04
CA ALA A 103 7.36 -14.55 14.80
C ALA A 103 8.42 -13.45 14.85
N TRP A 104 8.68 -12.78 13.72
CA TRP A 104 9.62 -11.66 13.64
C TRP A 104 9.21 -10.52 14.58
N ILE A 105 7.95 -10.08 14.56
CA ILE A 105 7.47 -9.01 15.45
C ILE A 105 7.55 -9.43 16.92
N ARG A 106 7.17 -10.67 17.26
CA ARG A 106 7.27 -11.19 18.64
C ARG A 106 8.71 -11.22 19.15
N ASN A 107 9.67 -11.61 18.31
CA ASN A 107 11.08 -11.60 18.69
C ASN A 107 11.58 -10.18 19.00
N HIS A 108 11.18 -9.18 18.22
CA HIS A 108 11.54 -7.78 18.46
C HIS A 108 10.82 -7.18 19.68
N LEU A 109 9.62 -7.66 20.01
CA LEU A 109 8.95 -7.34 21.28
C LEU A 109 9.74 -7.88 22.49
N HIS A 110 10.34 -9.06 22.38
CA HIS A 110 11.15 -9.65 23.46
C HIS A 110 12.55 -9.05 23.61
N GLN A 111 13.12 -8.52 22.53
CA GLN A 111 14.48 -7.95 22.50
C GLN A 111 14.52 -6.44 22.81
N GLU A 112 13.38 -5.81 23.14
CA GLU A 112 13.23 -4.35 23.36
C GLU A 112 13.64 -3.48 22.15
N LEU A 113 13.80 -4.06 20.96
CA LEU A 113 14.11 -3.37 19.70
C LEU A 113 12.83 -2.83 19.05
N HIS A 114 12.05 -2.05 19.81
CA HIS A 114 10.72 -1.62 19.39
C HIS A 114 10.75 -0.63 18.23
N ASP A 115 11.68 0.32 18.24
CA ASP A 115 11.65 1.44 17.30
C ASP A 115 12.00 1.02 15.85
N GLU A 116 12.97 0.13 15.68
CA GLU A 116 13.33 -0.43 14.36
C GLU A 116 12.19 -1.29 13.79
N ALA A 117 11.61 -2.16 14.64
CA ALA A 117 10.49 -2.99 14.23
C ALA A 117 9.24 -2.16 13.92
N LEU A 118 9.02 -1.08 14.67
CA LEU A 118 7.93 -0.15 14.45
C LEU A 118 8.10 0.62 13.13
N ALA A 119 9.29 1.14 12.83
CA ALA A 119 9.56 1.82 11.57
C ALA A 119 9.33 0.90 10.37
N THR A 120 9.85 -0.32 10.44
CA THR A 120 9.72 -1.34 9.39
C THR A 120 8.27 -1.76 9.17
N THR A 121 7.55 -2.12 10.24
CA THR A 121 6.13 -2.51 10.15
C THR A 121 5.23 -1.35 9.71
N THR A 122 5.53 -0.11 10.11
CA THR A 122 4.84 1.08 9.62
C THR A 122 5.00 1.23 8.10
N SER A 123 6.22 1.04 7.60
CA SER A 123 6.51 1.11 6.17
C SER A 123 5.68 0.07 5.38
N TRP A 124 5.64 -1.18 5.86
CA TRP A 124 4.83 -2.24 5.25
C TRP A 124 3.33 -1.91 5.26
N ILE A 125 2.80 -1.47 6.40
CA ILE A 125 1.38 -1.09 6.53
C ILE A 125 1.04 0.02 5.53
N ARG A 126 1.87 1.07 5.44
CA ARG A 126 1.66 2.17 4.49
C ARG A 126 1.70 1.69 3.04
N ALA A 127 2.65 0.81 2.70
CA ALA A 127 2.79 0.28 1.35
C ALA A 127 1.57 -0.59 0.96
N ILE A 128 1.09 -1.46 1.85
CA ILE A 128 -0.09 -2.29 1.61
C ILE A 128 -1.35 -1.41 1.50
N VAL A 129 -1.53 -0.43 2.38
CA VAL A 129 -2.67 0.49 2.32
C VAL A 129 -2.65 1.36 1.05
N ALA A 130 -1.47 1.68 0.53
CA ALA A 130 -1.33 2.40 -0.72
C ALA A 130 -1.83 1.57 -1.93
N LEU A 131 -1.82 0.24 -1.88
CA LEU A 131 -2.39 -0.61 -2.94
C LEU A 131 -3.88 -0.37 -3.15
N ARG A 132 -4.61 0.11 -2.13
CA ARG A 132 -6.03 0.47 -2.23
C ARG A 132 -6.28 1.71 -3.08
N HIS A 133 -5.25 2.53 -3.29
CA HIS A 133 -5.31 3.76 -4.06
C HIS A 133 -4.34 3.62 -5.24
N PRO A 134 -4.72 2.84 -6.27
CA PRO A 134 -3.83 2.60 -7.40
C PRO A 134 -3.37 3.93 -7.98
N SER A 135 -2.06 4.10 -8.03
CA SER A 135 -1.43 5.18 -8.78
C SER A 135 -1.51 4.82 -10.25
N HIS A 136 -2.12 5.69 -11.04
CA HIS A 136 -2.22 5.57 -12.48
C HIS A 136 -1.15 6.45 -13.13
N ASP A 137 -0.48 5.92 -14.13
CA ASP A 137 0.49 6.68 -14.90
C ASP A 137 -0.22 7.67 -15.82
N LEU A 138 0.21 8.93 -15.80
CA LEU A 138 -0.25 9.95 -16.74
C LEU A 138 0.70 9.97 -17.93
N GLN A 139 0.13 10.04 -19.13
CA GLN A 139 0.90 10.34 -20.33
C GLN A 139 1.09 11.85 -20.45
N GLY A 140 2.30 12.27 -20.78
CA GLY A 140 2.67 13.68 -20.97
C GLY A 140 3.92 14.08 -20.20
N PHE A 141 4.41 15.29 -20.49
CA PHE A 141 5.60 15.84 -19.85
C PHE A 141 5.24 16.47 -18.50
N CYS A 142 6.12 16.34 -17.52
CA CYS A 142 5.99 17.10 -16.29
C CYS A 142 6.11 18.60 -16.60
N PRO A 143 5.12 19.45 -16.26
CA PRO A 143 5.19 20.88 -16.57
C PRO A 143 6.28 21.61 -15.78
N ASN A 144 6.84 20.99 -14.73
CA ASN A 144 7.89 21.60 -13.91
C ASN A 144 9.31 21.20 -14.34
N CYS A 145 9.54 19.95 -14.77
CA CYS A 145 10.88 19.48 -15.14
C CYS A 145 11.03 18.99 -16.58
N GLY A 146 9.94 18.96 -17.36
CA GLY A 146 9.96 18.55 -18.76
C GLY A 146 10.18 17.05 -18.99
N GLU A 147 10.30 16.25 -17.94
CA GLU A 147 10.51 14.80 -18.09
C GLU A 147 9.19 14.09 -18.43
N GLN A 148 9.25 13.16 -19.39
CA GLN A 148 8.11 12.33 -19.79
C GLN A 148 8.16 10.93 -19.18
N GLU A 149 9.35 10.35 -19.09
CA GLU A 149 9.58 8.99 -18.59
C GLU A 149 10.73 8.98 -17.59
N VAL A 150 10.62 8.15 -16.56
CA VAL A 150 11.66 7.91 -15.56
C VAL A 150 12.00 6.43 -15.57
N MET A 151 13.30 6.12 -15.47
CA MET A 151 13.79 4.75 -15.39
C MET A 151 13.78 4.30 -13.94
N LYS A 152 12.91 3.33 -13.59
CA LYS A 152 12.92 2.67 -12.29
C LYS A 152 13.78 1.41 -12.41
N THR A 153 14.91 1.38 -11.72
CA THR A 153 15.71 0.16 -11.55
C THR A 153 15.09 -0.70 -10.44
N SER A 154 14.96 -1.99 -10.68
CA SER A 154 14.54 -2.96 -9.69
C SER A 154 15.54 -3.04 -8.54
N CYS A 155 15.09 -3.51 -7.37
CA CYS A 155 15.93 -3.58 -6.17
C CYS A 155 17.15 -4.50 -6.30
N ASP A 156 17.11 -5.47 -7.22
CA ASP A 156 18.21 -6.35 -7.59
C ASP A 156 19.11 -5.76 -8.69
N GLY A 157 18.81 -4.56 -9.19
CA GLY A 157 19.56 -3.83 -10.21
C GLY A 157 19.54 -4.49 -11.60
N SER A 158 18.84 -5.60 -11.76
CA SER A 158 18.88 -6.44 -12.96
C SER A 158 17.93 -5.98 -14.06
N THR A 159 16.86 -5.25 -13.69
CA THR A 159 15.85 -4.78 -14.62
C THR A 159 15.61 -3.29 -14.45
N SER A 160 15.58 -2.56 -15.56
CA SER A 160 15.13 -1.18 -15.60
C SER A 160 13.81 -1.10 -16.36
N ILE A 161 12.79 -0.57 -15.70
CA ILE A 161 11.46 -0.39 -16.26
C ILE A 161 11.25 1.10 -16.52
N ARG A 162 10.86 1.44 -17.75
CA ARG A 162 10.40 2.79 -18.07
C ARG A 162 9.01 3.00 -17.51
N GLN A 163 8.84 4.07 -16.75
CA GLN A 163 7.56 4.49 -16.19
C GLN A 163 7.33 5.94 -16.57
N SER A 164 6.07 6.36 -16.71
CA SER A 164 5.77 7.78 -16.92
C SER A 164 6.36 8.63 -15.78
N ALA A 165 6.83 9.83 -16.08
CA ALA A 165 7.30 10.77 -15.06
C ALA A 165 6.14 11.21 -14.15
N LEU A 166 4.94 11.36 -14.71
CA LEU A 166 3.75 11.75 -13.96
C LEU A 166 2.90 10.53 -13.57
N TYR A 167 2.37 10.56 -12.35
CA TYR A 167 1.33 9.65 -11.88
C TYR A 167 0.30 10.39 -11.05
N TYR A 168 -0.88 9.79 -10.93
CA TYR A 168 -1.95 10.31 -10.08
C TYR A 168 -2.65 9.21 -9.29
N THR A 169 -3.11 9.57 -8.10
CA THR A 169 -4.10 8.84 -7.33
C THR A 169 -5.43 9.59 -7.40
N ALA A 170 -6.48 9.11 -6.74
CA ALA A 170 -7.76 9.81 -6.70
C ALA A 170 -7.70 11.24 -6.10
N GLU A 171 -6.68 11.55 -5.31
CA GLU A 171 -6.61 12.80 -4.53
C GLU A 171 -5.42 13.70 -4.88
N ARG A 172 -4.37 13.15 -5.50
CA ARG A 172 -3.17 13.91 -5.87
C ARG A 172 -2.49 13.37 -7.12
N ALA A 173 -1.81 14.24 -7.85
CA ALA A 173 -0.86 13.87 -8.89
C ALA A 173 0.55 14.28 -8.48
N SER A 174 1.56 13.57 -8.95
CA SER A 174 2.96 13.85 -8.60
C SER A 174 3.93 13.44 -9.71
N CYS A 175 5.08 14.10 -9.76
CA CYS A 175 6.18 13.76 -10.65
C CYS A 175 7.23 12.90 -9.93
N ARG A 176 7.65 11.79 -10.55
CA ARG A 176 8.69 10.88 -10.05
C ARG A 176 10.11 11.47 -10.17
N SER A 177 10.33 12.38 -11.11
CA SER A 177 11.65 12.99 -11.35
C SER A 177 11.89 14.18 -10.42
N CYS A 178 11.02 15.21 -10.47
CA CYS A 178 11.21 16.44 -9.72
C CYS A 178 10.41 16.54 -8.42
N SER A 179 9.65 15.50 -8.05
CA SER A 179 8.80 15.45 -6.84
C SER A 179 7.72 16.54 -6.75
N ALA A 180 7.44 17.27 -7.84
CA ALA A 180 6.34 18.23 -7.88
C ALA A 180 5.00 17.53 -7.63
N THR A 181 4.11 18.17 -6.85
CA THR A 181 2.82 17.61 -6.42
C THR A 181 1.67 18.55 -6.75
N TRP A 182 0.56 17.98 -7.21
CA TRP A 182 -0.71 18.66 -7.42
C TRP A 182 -1.78 17.98 -6.60
N GLU A 183 -2.24 18.63 -5.53
CA GLU A 183 -3.18 18.05 -4.57
C GLU A 183 -4.59 18.62 -4.73
N GLY A 184 -5.59 17.78 -4.48
CA GLY A 184 -6.99 18.16 -4.52
C GLY A 184 -7.52 18.45 -5.92
N LEU A 185 -8.82 18.78 -5.98
CA LEU A 185 -9.54 19.00 -7.23
C LEU A 185 -8.91 20.11 -8.07
N GLU A 186 -8.55 21.23 -7.44
CA GLU A 186 -8.04 22.40 -8.15
C GLU A 186 -6.63 22.15 -8.69
N GLY A 187 -5.75 21.51 -7.90
CA GLY A 187 -4.42 21.13 -8.36
C GLY A 187 -4.48 20.17 -9.56
N MET A 188 -5.37 19.18 -9.51
CA MET A 188 -5.56 18.24 -10.61
C MET A 188 -6.12 18.89 -11.88
N LYS A 189 -7.06 19.84 -11.76
CA LYS A 189 -7.56 20.60 -12.92
C LYS A 189 -6.46 21.42 -13.58
N VAL A 190 -5.63 22.09 -12.79
CA VAL A 190 -4.48 22.84 -13.30
C VAL A 190 -3.54 21.93 -14.06
N LEU A 191 -3.20 20.76 -13.49
CA LEU A 191 -2.36 19.78 -14.18
C LEU A 191 -3.01 19.31 -15.50
N ALA A 192 -4.31 19.00 -15.49
CA ALA A 192 -5.02 18.57 -16.69
C ALA A 192 -4.95 19.65 -17.80
N LEU A 193 -5.18 20.92 -17.47
CA LEU A 193 -5.06 22.02 -18.43
C LEU A 193 -3.63 22.16 -18.99
N LEU A 194 -2.62 22.05 -18.13
CA LEU A 194 -1.22 22.10 -18.55
C LEU A 194 -0.88 20.97 -19.51
N LEU A 195 -1.35 19.75 -19.25
CA LEU A 195 -1.13 18.60 -20.14
C LEU A 195 -1.82 18.78 -21.50
N HIS A 196 -3.07 19.26 -21.53
CA HIS A 196 -3.80 19.49 -22.78
C HIS A 196 -3.22 20.66 -23.60
N SER A 197 -2.50 21.58 -22.97
CA SER A 197 -1.83 22.69 -23.68
C SER A 197 -0.51 22.29 -24.35
N GLN A 198 -0.04 21.05 -24.13
CA GLN A 198 1.22 20.54 -24.68
C GLN A 198 1.04 19.51 -25.81
N ASP A 199 -0.20 19.12 -26.11
CA ASP A 199 -0.56 18.44 -27.36
C ASP A 199 -0.66 19.45 -28.52
#